data_AF-A0AAD7SPA9-F1
#
_entry.id   AF-A0AAD7SPA9-F1
#
_cell.length_a   1.000
_cell.length_b   1.000
_cell.length_c   1.000
_cell.angle_alpha   90.00
_cell.angle_beta   90.00
_cell.angle_gamma   90.00
#
_symmetry.space_group_name_H-M   'P 1'
#
loop_
_entity.id
_entity.type
_entity.pdbx_description
1 polymer ?
#
loop_
_entity_poly.entity_id
_entity_poly.type
_entity_poly.pdbx_seq_one_letter_code
_entity_poly.pdbx_strand_id
1 'polypeptide(L)'
;MLEPRSKGAKPGGENKIGTGRGTLRLRSKGPATVEEMPTEFEEKAVKKVDDLLESYMGIRDTELAATMVEVGKDKKNPDEFAMALDEALGDFAFPDEFVFDVWGAIGDAKQGRF
;
A
#
# COMPACT_ATOMS: atom_id res chain seq x y z
N MET A 1 -17.67 34.79 51.96
CA MET A 1 -18.64 34.88 50.85
C MET A 1 -17.85 34.99 49.56
N LEU A 2 -18.11 34.09 48.60
CA LEU A 2 -17.68 34.00 47.18
C LEU A 2 -17.14 32.60 46.85
N GLU A 3 -18.04 31.70 46.46
CA GLU A 3 -17.73 30.47 45.70
C GLU A 3 -17.48 30.80 44.22
N PRO A 4 -16.73 29.95 43.51
CA PRO A 4 -17.24 29.53 42.20
C PRO A 4 -16.98 28.04 41.84
N ARG A 5 -18.11 27.38 41.52
CA ARG A 5 -18.46 26.65 40.28
C ARG A 5 -17.67 25.39 39.81
N SER A 6 -18.47 24.32 39.75
CA SER A 6 -18.65 23.38 38.62
C SER A 6 -17.62 22.26 38.42
N LYS A 7 -17.99 21.10 38.97
CA LYS A 7 -17.55 19.75 38.58
C LYS A 7 -17.88 19.50 37.09
N GLY A 8 -16.88 19.66 36.22
CA GLY A 8 -16.96 19.17 34.84
C GLY A 8 -16.77 17.65 34.83
N ALA A 9 -17.86 16.91 34.62
CA ALA A 9 -17.81 15.49 34.32
C ALA A 9 -17.12 15.28 32.97
N LYS A 10 -15.98 14.57 32.96
CA LYS A 10 -15.43 13.98 31.74
C LYS A 10 -15.99 12.56 31.61
N PRO A 11 -16.72 12.21 30.54
CA PRO A 11 -16.96 10.81 30.22
C PRO A 11 -15.62 10.23 29.75
N GLY A 12 -15.03 9.34 30.54
CA GLY A 12 -13.95 8.47 30.11
C GLY A 12 -14.51 7.44 29.15
N GLY A 13 -14.80 7.86 27.92
CA GLY A 13 -15.06 6.95 26.82
C GLY A 13 -13.76 6.23 26.50
N GLU A 14 -13.82 4.90 26.52
CA GLU A 14 -12.79 3.99 26.03
C GLU A 14 -12.43 4.37 24.59
N ASN A 15 -11.42 5.23 24.46
CA ASN A 15 -10.89 5.61 23.17
C ASN A 15 -10.00 4.47 22.71
N LYS A 16 -10.57 3.54 21.94
CA LYS A 16 -9.82 2.65 21.05
C LYS A 16 -8.83 3.52 20.29
N ILE A 17 -7.56 3.39 20.64
CA ILE A 17 -6.45 4.07 19.96
C ILE A 17 -6.30 3.41 18.59
N GLY A 18 -7.11 3.85 17.63
CA GLY A 18 -6.70 3.86 16.23
C GLY A 18 -5.83 5.09 16.06
N THR A 19 -4.51 4.93 15.95
CA THR A 19 -3.62 6.04 15.64
C THR A 19 -3.95 6.53 14.23
N GLY A 20 -4.87 7.49 14.11
CA GLY A 20 -5.29 8.16 12.87
C GLY A 20 -4.18 9.03 12.26
N ARG A 21 -3.02 8.44 12.01
CA ARG A 21 -1.89 9.04 11.31
C ARG A 21 -2.09 8.77 9.82
N GLY A 22 -3.01 9.51 9.20
CA GLY A 22 -3.17 9.47 7.75
C GLY A 22 -1.87 9.91 7.06
N THR A 23 -1.43 9.18 6.03
CA THR A 23 -0.25 9.53 5.25
C THR A 23 -0.69 10.14 3.92
N LEU A 24 -0.12 11.30 3.59
CA LEU A 24 -0.34 11.93 2.29
C LEU A 24 0.40 11.12 1.22
N ARG A 25 -0.34 10.47 0.34
CA ARG A 25 0.21 9.68 -0.77
C ARG A 25 0.23 10.52 -2.02
N LEU A 26 1.44 10.80 -2.52
CA LEU A 26 1.66 11.44 -3.81
C LEU A 26 1.72 10.35 -4.87
N ARG A 27 0.89 10.43 -5.92
CA ARG A 27 0.88 9.45 -7.02
C ARG A 27 1.47 10.10 -8.27
N SER A 28 2.38 9.41 -8.97
CA SER A 28 3.02 9.92 -10.20
C SER A 28 2.03 10.10 -11.36
N LYS A 29 0.92 9.35 -11.36
CA LYS A 29 -0.24 9.56 -12.24
C LYS A 29 -1.50 9.71 -11.36
N GLY A 30 -1.77 10.90 -10.84
CA GLY A 30 -3.02 11.21 -10.14
C GLY A 30 -2.89 12.25 -9.01
N PRO A 31 -4.01 12.73 -8.44
CA PRO A 31 -3.99 13.68 -7.33
C PRO A 31 -3.50 13.02 -6.04
N ALA A 32 -2.86 13.82 -5.18
CA ALA A 32 -2.42 13.39 -3.86
C ALA A 32 -3.64 12.98 -3.00
N THR A 33 -3.61 11.79 -2.43
CA THR A 33 -4.72 11.24 -1.61
C THR A 33 -4.22 10.92 -0.21
N VAL A 34 -5.01 11.23 0.82
CA VAL A 34 -4.70 10.83 2.20
C VAL A 34 -5.29 9.44 2.40
N GLU A 35 -4.43 8.43 2.53
CA GLU A 35 -4.83 7.04 2.75
C GLU A 35 -4.39 6.57 4.15
N GLU A 36 -5.08 5.55 4.67
CA GLU A 36 -4.62 4.82 5.85
C GLU A 36 -3.25 4.21 5.59
N MET A 37 -2.42 4.11 6.64
CA MET A 37 -1.06 3.57 6.55
C MET A 37 -1.09 2.21 5.83
N PRO A 38 -0.14 1.97 4.90
CA PRO A 38 -0.03 0.67 4.28
C PRO A 38 0.10 -0.38 5.39
N THR A 39 -0.70 -1.42 5.28
CA THR A 39 -0.67 -2.53 6.23
C THR A 39 0.73 -3.14 6.25
N GLU A 40 1.12 -3.80 7.36
CA GLU A 40 2.45 -4.45 7.46
C GLU A 40 2.67 -5.48 6.32
N PHE A 41 1.58 -5.99 5.74
CA PHE A 41 1.57 -6.78 4.52
C PHE A 41 1.98 -5.96 3.28
N GLU A 42 1.34 -4.81 3.05
CA GLU A 42 1.62 -3.95 1.89
C GLU A 42 3.07 -3.47 1.91
N GLU A 43 3.60 -3.04 3.07
CA GLU A 43 5.01 -2.63 3.16
C GLU A 43 5.98 -3.77 2.78
N LYS A 44 5.69 -5.01 3.21
CA LYS A 44 6.50 -6.18 2.85
C LYS A 44 6.36 -6.56 1.38
N ALA A 45 5.15 -6.48 0.83
CA ALA A 45 4.90 -6.72 -0.59
C ALA A 45 5.66 -5.69 -1.44
N VAL A 46 5.61 -4.40 -1.06
CA VAL A 46 6.33 -3.32 -1.76
C VAL A 46 7.82 -3.58 -1.76
N LYS A 47 8.39 -4.02 -0.63
CA LYS A 47 9.81 -4.37 -0.55
C LYS A 47 10.17 -5.55 -1.47
N LYS A 48 9.38 -6.64 -1.46
CA LYS A 48 9.61 -7.78 -2.36
C LYS A 48 9.52 -7.38 -3.84
N VAL A 49 8.57 -6.51 -4.19
CA VAL A 49 8.44 -6.00 -5.56
C VAL A 49 9.62 -5.10 -5.93
N ASP A 50 10.10 -4.26 -5.01
CA ASP A 50 11.31 -3.43 -5.23
C ASP A 50 12.56 -4.29 -5.45
N ASP A 51 12.71 -5.40 -4.71
CA ASP A 51 13.78 -6.37 -4.94
C ASP A 51 13.67 -7.02 -6.34
N LEU A 52 12.44 -7.28 -6.82
CA LEU A 52 12.20 -7.76 -8.20
C LEU A 52 12.60 -6.69 -9.23
N LEU A 53 12.25 -5.42 -9.02
CA LEU A 53 12.67 -4.32 -9.89
C LEU A 53 14.20 -4.25 -10.00
N GLU A 54 14.92 -4.45 -8.88
CA GLU A 54 16.38 -4.47 -8.86
C GLU A 54 16.92 -5.67 -9.64
N SER A 55 16.35 -6.86 -9.43
CA SER A 55 16.83 -8.08 -10.10
C SER A 55 16.58 -8.10 -11.62
N TYR A 56 15.43 -7.57 -12.08
CA TYR A 56 15.05 -7.61 -13.49
C TYR A 56 15.53 -6.39 -14.28
N MET A 57 15.53 -5.20 -13.68
CA MET A 57 15.84 -3.94 -14.37
C MET A 57 17.05 -3.20 -13.81
N GLY A 58 17.61 -3.65 -12.67
CA GLY A 58 18.73 -2.97 -12.02
C GLY A 58 18.37 -1.63 -11.38
N ILE A 59 17.08 -1.38 -11.14
CA ILE A 59 16.57 -0.14 -10.54
C ILE A 59 15.80 -0.43 -9.24
N ARG A 60 15.82 0.54 -8.31
CA ARG A 60 14.96 0.54 -7.13
C ARG A 60 14.07 1.76 -7.17
N ASP A 61 12.77 1.52 -7.11
CA ASP A 61 11.73 2.54 -7.18
C ASP A 61 10.55 2.10 -6.31
N THR A 62 10.57 2.58 -5.07
CA THR A 62 9.55 2.25 -4.07
C THR A 62 8.17 2.79 -4.46
N GLU A 63 8.07 3.89 -5.21
CA GLU A 63 6.78 4.44 -5.64
C GLU A 63 6.18 3.58 -6.77
N LEU A 64 7.01 3.12 -7.69
CA LEU A 64 6.62 2.16 -8.72
C LEU A 64 6.18 0.83 -8.09
N ALA A 65 6.97 0.28 -7.18
CA ALA A 65 6.65 -0.94 -6.45
C ALA A 65 5.34 -0.80 -5.64
N ALA A 66 5.15 0.33 -4.96
CA ALA A 66 3.91 0.65 -4.27
C ALA A 66 2.71 0.66 -5.21
N THR A 67 2.85 1.26 -6.39
CA THR A 67 1.80 1.28 -7.41
C THR A 67 1.47 -0.12 -7.89
N MET A 68 2.46 -0.97 -8.14
CA MET A 68 2.26 -2.36 -8.57
C MET A 68 1.49 -3.19 -7.52
N VAL A 69 1.86 -3.06 -6.25
CA VAL A 69 1.19 -3.75 -5.14
C VAL A 69 -0.27 -3.30 -5.03
N GLU A 70 -0.53 -2.01 -5.20
CA GLU A 70 -1.90 -1.49 -5.20
C GLU A 70 -2.71 -1.95 -6.40
N VAL A 71 -2.12 -2.00 -7.59
CA VAL A 71 -2.79 -2.54 -8.78
C VAL A 71 -3.16 -4.01 -8.56
N GLY A 72 -2.28 -4.80 -7.91
CA GLY A 72 -2.49 -6.21 -7.66
C GLY A 72 -3.30 -6.57 -6.41
N LYS A 73 -3.43 -5.69 -5.41
CA LYS A 73 -4.13 -6.02 -4.16
C LYS A 73 -5.62 -6.28 -4.37
N ASP A 74 -6.24 -5.64 -5.36
CA ASP A 74 -7.67 -5.78 -5.63
C ASP A 74 -8.00 -6.84 -6.69
N LYS A 75 -6.99 -7.44 -7.32
CA LYS A 75 -7.18 -8.44 -8.39
C LYS A 75 -7.28 -9.85 -7.82
N LYS A 76 -7.93 -10.74 -8.57
CA LYS A 76 -8.18 -12.14 -8.16
C LYS A 76 -7.46 -13.17 -9.01
N ASN A 77 -7.01 -12.79 -10.20
CA ASN A 77 -6.29 -13.65 -11.12
C ASN A 77 -5.12 -12.90 -11.78
N PRO A 78 -4.07 -13.62 -12.21
CA PRO A 78 -2.89 -13.02 -12.83
C PRO A 78 -3.21 -12.28 -14.13
N ASP A 79 -4.20 -12.73 -14.91
CA ASP A 79 -4.58 -12.09 -16.17
C ASP A 79 -5.16 -10.68 -15.95
N GLU A 80 -6.05 -10.53 -14.96
CA GLU A 80 -6.60 -9.24 -14.52
C GLU A 80 -5.51 -8.32 -13.96
N PHE A 81 -4.50 -8.89 -13.30
CA PHE A 81 -3.35 -8.14 -12.84
C PHE A 81 -2.50 -7.65 -14.01
N ALA A 82 -2.17 -8.52 -14.97
CA ALA A 82 -1.40 -8.16 -16.14
C ALA A 82 -2.09 -7.06 -16.97
N MET A 83 -3.40 -7.18 -17.21
CA MET A 83 -4.17 -6.14 -17.90
C MET A 83 -4.17 -4.80 -17.15
N ALA A 84 -4.34 -4.81 -15.84
CA ALA A 84 -4.35 -3.57 -15.05
C ALA A 84 -2.96 -2.96 -14.91
N LEU A 85 -1.91 -3.79 -14.89
CA LEU A 85 -0.53 -3.35 -14.87
C LEU A 85 -0.16 -2.70 -16.21
N ASP A 86 -0.59 -3.28 -17.33
CA ASP A 86 -0.40 -2.71 -18.67
C ASP A 86 -1.15 -1.38 -18.84
N GLU A 87 -2.36 -1.26 -18.31
CA GLU A 87 -3.11 0.01 -18.34
C GLU A 87 -2.40 1.12 -17.54
N ALA A 88 -1.84 0.79 -16.37
CA ALA A 88 -1.18 1.77 -15.51
C ALA A 88 0.26 2.09 -15.94
N LEU A 89 0.99 1.05 -16.38
CA LEU A 89 2.45 1.02 -16.53
C LEU A 89 2.92 0.33 -17.83
N GLY A 90 2.07 0.21 -18.85
CA GLY A 90 2.42 -0.45 -20.13
C GLY A 90 3.60 0.20 -20.86
N ASP A 91 3.88 1.48 -20.59
CA ASP A 91 5.08 2.18 -21.11
C ASP A 91 6.40 1.51 -20.70
N PHE A 92 6.41 0.75 -19.60
CA PHE A 92 7.59 0.03 -19.11
C PHE A 92 7.86 -1.29 -19.85
N ALA A 93 6.86 -1.82 -20.56
CA ALA A 93 6.95 -3.10 -21.28
C ALA A 93 7.54 -4.24 -20.43
N PHE A 94 6.95 -4.48 -19.25
CA PHE A 94 7.42 -5.53 -18.35
C PHE A 94 7.31 -6.92 -19.00
N PRO A 95 8.34 -7.79 -18.84
CA PRO A 95 8.25 -9.16 -19.33
C PRO A 95 7.22 -9.96 -18.53
N ASP A 96 6.55 -10.92 -19.17
CA ASP A 96 5.51 -11.73 -18.53
C ASP A 96 6.00 -12.43 -17.25
N GLU A 97 7.25 -12.91 -17.24
CA GLU A 97 7.88 -13.55 -16.08
C GLU A 97 7.92 -12.62 -14.85
N PHE A 98 8.29 -11.35 -15.06
CA PHE A 98 8.28 -10.34 -14.00
C PHE A 98 6.86 -10.09 -13.48
N VAL A 99 5.86 -10.01 -14.37
CA VAL A 99 4.46 -9.82 -13.99
C VAL A 99 3.97 -10.98 -13.13
N PHE A 100 4.32 -12.22 -13.47
CA PHE A 100 4.00 -13.39 -12.66
C PHE A 100 4.69 -13.40 -11.30
N ASP A 101 5.97 -13.02 -11.24
CA ASP A 101 6.73 -12.95 -9.99
C ASP A 101 6.18 -11.87 -9.05
N VAL A 102 5.83 -10.70 -9.57
CA VAL A 102 5.20 -9.62 -8.79
C VAL A 102 3.84 -10.07 -8.27
N TRP A 103 3.03 -10.72 -9.10
CA TRP A 103 1.75 -11.29 -8.69
C TRP A 103 1.93 -12.31 -7.56
N GLY A 104 2.92 -13.20 -7.70
CA GLY A 104 3.30 -14.17 -6.67
C GLY A 104 3.72 -13.50 -5.37
N ALA A 105 4.59 -12.49 -5.43
CA ALA A 105 5.07 -11.75 -4.27
C ALA A 105 3.94 -11.06 -3.50
N ILE A 106 2.98 -10.47 -4.21
CA ILE A 106 1.77 -9.86 -3.62
C ILE A 106 0.89 -10.95 -2.99
N GLY A 107 0.69 -12.09 -3.67
CA GLY A 107 -0.10 -13.22 -3.17
C GLY A 107 0.49 -13.91 -1.94
N ASP A 108 1.81 -14.06 -1.91
CA ASP A 108 2.56 -14.64 -0.79
C ASP A 108 2.47 -13.77 0.45
N ALA A 109 2.69 -12.47 0.26
CA ALA A 109 2.58 -11.52 1.35
C ALA A 109 1.12 -11.48 1.89
N LYS A 110 0.07 -11.63 1.05
CA LYS A 110 -1.33 -11.71 1.50
C LYS A 110 -1.58 -12.94 2.39
N GLN A 111 -0.92 -14.05 2.08
CA GLN A 111 -1.04 -15.31 2.81
C GLN A 111 -0.13 -15.39 4.04
N GLY A 112 0.71 -14.37 4.27
CA GLY A 112 1.73 -14.41 5.32
C GLY A 112 2.79 -15.49 5.11
N ARG A 113 2.96 -15.97 3.86
CA ARG A 113 4.04 -16.88 3.48
C ARG A 113 5.25 -16.01 3.11
N PHE A 114 6.23 -16.01 4.00
CA PHE A 114 7.47 -15.25 3.85
C PHE A 114 8.63 -16.20 3.57
#